data_AF-D4ZL35-F1
#
_entry.id   AF-D4ZL35-F1
#
_cell.length_a   1.000
_cell.length_b   1.000
_cell.length_c   1.000
_cell.angle_alpha   90.00
_cell.angle_beta   90.00
_cell.angle_gamma   90.00
#
_symmetry.space_group_name_H-M   'P 1'
#
loop_
_entity.id
_entity.type
_entity.pdbx_description
1 polymer ?
#
loop_
_entity_poly.entity_id
_entity_poly.type
_entity_poly.pdbx_seq_one_letter_code
_entity_poly.pdbx_strand_id
1 'polypeptide(L)'
;MISAKQATKLKDLAVKTISNDYLRLNGSRFWQTGCTSHATLRANCLPAHLAIIEQVRKLELGRNPKVVIGVMQPVGIEPTKEQKMHIKNAMLQQSDPHQDFHAWIQLDADDLNSEILDITGMHWEEIETPNGYFDRQTALSHQIEHFAVLTDEQHIHSYHASLVYNHIIHFGSPRQQKSEIIWYLTNFSQQQNVSIDRAIGYTGHMILDERGKNHTRGGLWSKFLQLFKS
;
A
#
# COMPACT_ATOMS: atom_id res chain seq x y z
N MET A 1 10.06 18.28 11.63
CA MET A 1 10.52 17.01 12.23
C MET A 1 9.37 16.41 13.02
N ILE A 2 9.04 15.14 12.79
CA ILE A 2 7.92 14.46 13.46
C ILE A 2 8.41 13.99 14.83
N SER A 3 7.68 14.31 15.90
CA SER A 3 8.07 13.86 17.24
C SER A 3 7.88 12.35 17.42
N ALA A 4 8.67 11.74 18.31
CA ALA A 4 8.51 10.32 18.66
C ALA A 4 7.07 9.97 19.07
N LYS A 5 6.41 10.86 19.83
CA LYS A 5 5.00 10.68 20.23
C LYS A 5 4.04 10.67 19.04
N GLN A 6 4.28 11.50 18.02
CA GLN A 6 3.47 11.48 16.79
C GLN A 6 3.72 10.21 15.99
N ALA A 7 4.98 9.79 15.85
CA ALA A 7 5.34 8.56 15.16
C ALA A 7 4.71 7.32 15.81
N THR A 8 4.74 7.20 17.14
CA THR A 8 4.06 6.12 17.87
C THR A 8 2.56 6.11 17.60
N LYS A 9 1.89 7.28 17.65
CA LYS A 9 0.45 7.37 17.36
C LYS A 9 0.11 6.93 15.93
N LEU A 10 0.96 7.28 14.97
CA LEU A 10 0.78 6.87 13.57
C LEU A 10 0.97 5.36 13.41
N LYS A 11 1.99 4.78 14.06
CA LYS A 11 2.18 3.31 14.11
C LYS A 11 0.98 2.58 14.71
N ASP A 12 0.48 3.05 15.84
CA ASP A 12 -0.68 2.47 16.51
C ASP A 12 -1.93 2.55 15.63
N LEU A 13 -2.11 3.68 14.93
CA LEU A 13 -3.18 3.84 13.95
C LEU A 13 -3.04 2.86 12.77
N ALA A 14 -1.84 2.72 12.20
CA ALA A 14 -1.59 1.76 11.13
C ALA A 14 -1.92 0.33 11.57
N VAL A 15 -1.45 -0.09 12.75
CA VAL A 15 -1.75 -1.42 13.30
C VAL A 15 -3.25 -1.62 13.48
N LYS A 16 -3.93 -0.63 14.06
CA LYS A 16 -5.37 -0.67 14.28
C LYS A 16 -6.12 -0.83 12.96
N THR A 17 -5.84 0.02 11.97
CA THR A 17 -6.55 0.01 10.69
C THR A 17 -6.29 -1.27 9.91
N ILE A 18 -5.03 -1.72 9.85
CA ILE A 18 -4.69 -3.00 9.21
C ILE A 18 -5.39 -4.18 9.89
N SER A 19 -5.53 -4.16 11.22
CA SER A 19 -6.08 -5.28 11.97
C SER A 19 -7.60 -5.29 12.04
N ASN A 20 -8.24 -4.12 12.03
CA ASN A 20 -9.66 -3.99 12.38
C ASN A 20 -10.51 -3.45 11.22
N ASP A 21 -9.91 -2.71 10.29
CA ASP A 21 -10.62 -2.07 9.20
C ASP A 21 -10.37 -2.82 7.89
N TYR A 22 -9.13 -3.26 7.65
CA TYR A 22 -8.76 -4.10 6.50
C TYR A 22 -9.06 -5.57 6.78
N LEU A 23 -10.34 -5.91 6.74
CA LEU A 23 -10.86 -7.25 7.02
C LEU A 23 -11.07 -8.05 5.73
N ARG A 24 -11.12 -9.38 5.86
CA ARG A 24 -11.65 -10.32 4.87
C ARG A 24 -13.18 -10.25 4.84
N LEU A 25 -13.79 -10.82 3.79
CA LEU A 25 -15.26 -10.86 3.64
C LEU A 25 -15.97 -11.53 4.82
N ASN A 26 -15.33 -12.51 5.47
CA ASN A 26 -15.85 -13.21 6.64
C ASN A 26 -15.57 -12.46 7.97
N GLY A 27 -15.01 -11.26 7.92
CA GLY A 27 -14.66 -10.44 9.09
C GLY A 27 -13.33 -10.80 9.76
N SER A 28 -12.58 -11.80 9.29
CA SER A 28 -11.25 -12.07 9.83
C SER A 28 -10.22 -11.06 9.33
N ARG A 29 -9.08 -10.94 10.01
CA ARG A 29 -8.04 -9.96 9.65
C ARG A 29 -7.38 -10.32 8.32
N PHE A 30 -7.25 -9.36 7.40
CA PHE A 30 -6.68 -9.61 6.07
C PHE A 30 -5.15 -9.72 6.12
N TRP A 31 -4.49 -8.73 6.70
CA TRP A 31 -3.02 -8.61 6.68
C TRP A 31 -2.33 -9.12 7.94
N GLN A 32 -3.04 -9.83 8.82
CA GLN A 32 -2.46 -10.27 10.08
C GLN A 32 -1.38 -11.34 9.82
N THR A 33 -0.15 -11.02 10.22
CA THR A 33 0.90 -12.04 10.39
C THR A 33 0.78 -12.60 11.81
N GLY A 34 1.11 -13.88 12.02
CA GLY A 34 1.11 -14.50 13.36
C GLY A 34 2.19 -13.98 14.31
N CYS A 35 2.66 -12.75 14.10
CA CYS A 35 3.86 -12.16 14.69
C CYS A 35 3.51 -10.87 15.48
N THR A 36 4.54 -10.17 15.97
CA THR A 36 4.39 -8.88 16.67
C THR A 36 3.80 -7.80 15.75
N SER A 37 3.22 -6.75 16.34
CA SER A 37 2.66 -5.62 15.57
C SER A 37 3.67 -4.98 14.62
N HIS A 38 4.93 -4.83 15.02
CA HIS A 38 6.01 -4.35 14.14
C HIS A 38 6.28 -5.29 12.97
N ALA A 39 6.29 -6.61 13.19
CA ALA A 39 6.47 -7.58 12.11
C ALA A 39 5.28 -7.56 11.14
N THR A 40 4.05 -7.37 11.63
CA THR A 40 2.87 -7.15 10.79
C THR A 40 3.00 -5.89 9.94
N LEU A 41 3.44 -4.76 10.49
CA LEU A 41 3.65 -3.55 9.70
C LEU A 41 4.71 -3.74 8.61
N ARG A 42 5.84 -4.36 8.95
CA ARG A 42 6.95 -4.61 8.01
C ARG A 42 6.56 -5.49 6.83
N ALA A 43 5.87 -6.59 7.09
CA ALA A 43 5.39 -7.49 6.05
C ALA A 43 4.34 -6.85 5.13
N ASN A 44 3.75 -5.73 5.56
CA ASN A 44 2.61 -5.08 4.93
C ASN A 44 2.88 -3.56 4.77
N CYS A 45 4.08 -3.19 4.29
CA CYS A 45 4.54 -1.80 4.27
C CYS A 45 3.61 -0.88 3.45
N LEU A 46 3.12 -1.31 2.29
CA LEU A 46 2.18 -0.50 1.50
C LEU A 46 0.84 -0.25 2.20
N PRO A 47 0.06 -1.29 2.61
CA PRO A 47 -1.21 -1.04 3.30
C PRO A 47 -1.00 -0.31 4.65
N ALA A 48 0.15 -0.46 5.31
CA ALA A 48 0.48 0.31 6.52
C ALA A 48 0.58 1.81 6.26
N HIS A 49 1.28 2.22 5.21
CA HIS A 49 1.40 3.64 4.87
C HIS A 49 0.10 4.22 4.29
N LEU A 50 -0.65 3.42 3.51
CA LEU A 50 -1.99 3.81 3.07
C LEU A 50 -2.92 4.04 4.27
N ALA A 51 -2.87 3.19 5.30
CA ALA A 51 -3.72 3.33 6.50
C ALA A 51 -3.56 4.67 7.24
N ILE A 52 -2.42 5.35 7.10
CA ILE A 52 -2.13 6.58 7.85
C ILE A 52 -2.03 7.84 6.99
N ILE A 53 -2.07 7.75 5.66
CA ILE A 53 -1.79 8.90 4.79
C ILE A 53 -2.74 10.08 5.04
N GLU A 54 -4.03 9.79 5.26
CA GLU A 54 -5.03 10.79 5.63
C GLU A 54 -4.73 11.46 6.97
N GLN A 55 -4.23 10.69 7.94
CA GLN A 55 -3.84 11.24 9.24
C GLN A 55 -2.59 12.13 9.12
N VAL A 56 -1.64 11.75 8.27
CA VAL A 56 -0.44 12.56 7.98
C VAL A 56 -0.84 13.90 7.34
N ARG A 57 -1.81 13.88 6.40
CA ARG A 57 -2.40 15.10 5.79
C ARG A 57 -3.09 15.97 6.83
N LYS A 58 -3.96 15.39 7.67
CA LYS A 58 -4.69 16.11 8.73
C LYS A 58 -3.80 16.74 9.80
N LEU A 59 -2.64 16.14 10.06
CA LEU A 59 -1.65 16.67 11.00
C LEU A 59 -0.68 17.67 10.36
N GLU A 60 -0.83 17.95 9.07
CA GLU A 60 0.02 18.89 8.32
C GLU A 60 1.52 18.57 8.46
N LEU A 61 1.87 17.27 8.50
CA LEU A 61 3.27 16.84 8.69
C LEU A 61 4.14 17.06 7.44
N GLY A 62 3.52 17.39 6.31
CA GLY A 62 4.17 17.69 5.04
C GLY A 62 3.26 18.57 4.18
N ARG A 63 3.85 19.26 3.19
CA ARG A 63 3.11 20.19 2.31
C ARG A 63 2.20 19.45 1.32
N ASN A 64 2.68 18.33 0.79
CA ASN A 64 1.98 17.54 -0.21
C ASN A 64 2.31 16.05 0.00
N PRO A 65 1.89 15.46 1.13
CA PRO A 65 2.33 14.12 1.50
C PRO A 65 1.65 13.06 0.62
N LYS A 66 2.46 12.15 0.09
CA LYS A 66 2.02 11.01 -0.73
C LYS A 66 2.74 9.75 -0.34
N VAL A 67 2.02 8.63 -0.37
CA VAL A 67 2.66 7.31 -0.37
C VAL A 67 3.43 7.17 -1.68
N VAL A 68 4.59 6.53 -1.64
CA VAL A 68 5.37 6.15 -2.83
C VAL A 68 5.84 4.70 -2.67
N ILE A 69 6.17 4.06 -3.78
CA ILE A 69 6.74 2.71 -3.82
C ILE A 69 8.08 2.78 -4.55
N GLY A 70 9.09 2.13 -4.02
CA GLY A 70 10.41 2.12 -4.61
C GLY A 70 11.34 1.12 -3.95
N VAL A 71 12.63 1.44 -3.93
CA VAL A 71 13.64 0.61 -3.26
C VAL A 71 14.48 1.43 -2.29
N MET A 72 15.03 0.75 -1.30
CA MET A 72 16.11 1.25 -0.46
C MET A 72 17.42 0.64 -0.94
N GLN A 73 18.45 1.46 -1.17
CA GLN A 73 19.75 1.01 -1.65
C GLN A 73 20.87 1.72 -0.89
N PRO A 74 22.10 1.17 -0.85
CA PRO A 74 23.24 1.92 -0.37
C PRO A 74 23.43 3.22 -1.16
N VAL A 75 23.89 4.28 -0.49
CA VAL A 75 24.16 5.59 -1.13
C VAL A 75 25.07 5.41 -2.34
N GLY A 76 24.66 6.00 -3.47
CA GLY A 76 25.41 5.92 -4.74
C GLY A 76 25.13 4.66 -5.56
N ILE A 77 24.27 3.74 -5.07
CA ILE A 77 23.82 2.57 -5.83
C ILE A 77 22.44 2.85 -6.40
N GLU A 78 22.39 3.12 -7.71
CA GLU A 78 21.15 3.29 -8.44
C GLU A 78 20.43 1.95 -8.65
N PRO A 79 19.09 1.91 -8.52
CA PRO A 79 18.33 0.70 -8.82
C PRO A 79 18.46 0.32 -10.30
N THR A 80 18.64 -0.97 -10.57
CA THR A 80 18.78 -1.46 -11.94
C THR A 80 17.50 -1.22 -12.74
N LYS A 81 17.63 -1.20 -14.07
CA LYS A 81 16.46 -1.11 -14.95
C LYS A 81 15.48 -2.27 -14.70
N GLU A 82 15.99 -3.46 -14.39
CA GLU A 82 15.19 -4.65 -14.10
C GLU A 82 14.38 -4.48 -12.81
N GLN A 83 14.99 -3.97 -11.73
CA GLN A 83 14.26 -3.65 -10.49
C GLN A 83 13.18 -2.60 -10.72
N LYS A 84 13.51 -1.50 -11.42
CA LYS A 84 12.54 -0.44 -11.76
C LYS A 84 11.39 -0.99 -12.60
N MET A 85 11.66 -1.90 -13.54
CA MET A 85 10.63 -2.55 -14.36
C MET A 85 9.81 -3.56 -13.55
N HIS A 86 10.42 -4.32 -12.64
CA HIS A 86 9.71 -5.28 -11.79
C HIS A 86 8.62 -4.58 -10.96
N ILE A 87 8.98 -3.50 -10.25
CA ILE A 87 8.03 -2.70 -9.47
C ILE A 87 6.92 -2.14 -10.36
N LYS A 88 7.28 -1.56 -11.51
CA LYS A 88 6.29 -1.02 -12.46
C LYS A 88 5.39 -2.09 -13.05
N ASN A 89 5.87 -3.32 -13.23
CA ASN A 89 5.08 -4.39 -13.83
C ASN A 89 4.24 -5.15 -12.80
N ALA A 90 4.61 -5.14 -11.51
CA ALA A 90 3.80 -5.75 -10.45
C ALA A 90 2.41 -5.09 -10.29
N MET A 91 2.23 -3.84 -10.75
CA MET A 91 0.89 -3.22 -10.84
C MET A 91 0.03 -3.80 -11.99
N LEU A 92 0.64 -4.49 -12.95
CA LEU A 92 0.01 -5.03 -14.16
C LEU A 92 -0.06 -6.56 -14.15
N GLN A 93 0.87 -7.21 -13.45
CA GLN A 93 1.07 -8.65 -13.46
C GLN A 93 0.76 -9.27 -12.11
N GLN A 94 0.27 -10.50 -12.13
CA GLN A 94 0.09 -11.38 -10.98
C GLN A 94 1.44 -11.99 -10.53
N SER A 95 2.55 -11.29 -10.78
CA SER A 95 3.87 -11.69 -10.27
C SER A 95 3.91 -11.44 -8.77
N ASP A 96 4.72 -12.22 -8.05
CA ASP A 96 4.94 -12.02 -6.62
C ASP A 96 5.42 -10.58 -6.38
N PRO A 97 4.57 -9.70 -5.85
CA PRO A 97 4.93 -8.32 -5.64
C PRO A 97 5.91 -8.23 -4.47
N HIS A 98 6.00 -9.23 -3.58
CA HIS A 98 6.75 -9.17 -2.31
C HIS A 98 8.28 -9.16 -2.46
N GLN A 99 8.82 -9.20 -3.68
CA GLN A 99 10.27 -9.15 -3.90
C GLN A 99 10.72 -7.72 -4.21
N ASP A 100 11.70 -7.25 -3.43
CA ASP A 100 12.51 -6.06 -3.71
C ASP A 100 11.77 -4.72 -3.84
N PHE A 101 10.73 -4.48 -3.04
CA PHE A 101 10.14 -3.14 -2.91
C PHE A 101 9.94 -2.70 -1.46
N HIS A 102 9.84 -1.39 -1.29
CA HIS A 102 9.43 -0.74 -0.05
C HIS A 102 8.43 0.37 -0.34
N ALA A 103 7.55 0.66 0.61
CA ALA A 103 6.65 1.79 0.54
C ALA A 103 6.90 2.71 1.73
N TRP A 104 6.83 4.02 1.48
CA TRP A 104 6.97 5.06 2.51
C TRP A 104 6.12 6.27 2.13
N ILE A 105 6.05 7.27 3.02
CA ILE A 105 5.40 8.55 2.72
C ILE A 105 6.48 9.60 2.43
N GLN A 106 6.43 10.20 1.25
CA GLN A 106 7.18 11.41 0.93
C GLN A 106 6.35 12.62 1.39
N LEU A 107 6.91 13.51 2.22
CA LEU A 107 6.16 14.60 2.86
C LEU A 107 5.85 15.78 1.93
N ASP A 108 6.63 15.95 0.87
CA ASP A 108 6.37 16.85 -0.25
C ASP A 108 6.64 16.14 -1.58
N ALA A 109 5.57 15.74 -2.27
CA ALA A 109 5.66 15.05 -3.56
C ALA A 109 6.23 15.91 -4.69
N ASP A 110 6.28 17.24 -4.52
CA ASP A 110 6.83 18.16 -5.52
C ASP A 110 8.36 18.34 -5.35
N ASP A 111 8.93 17.81 -4.25
CA ASP A 111 10.36 17.83 -3.96
C ASP A 111 10.92 16.41 -3.82
N LEU A 112 11.72 15.97 -4.80
CA LEU A 112 12.42 14.66 -4.76
C LEU A 112 13.37 14.52 -3.56
N ASN A 113 13.81 15.64 -2.99
CA ASN A 113 14.67 15.68 -1.81
C ASN A 113 13.88 15.84 -0.50
N SER A 114 12.55 15.78 -0.56
CA SER A 114 11.69 15.87 0.60
C SER A 114 12.09 14.89 1.70
N GLU A 115 11.82 15.31 2.93
CA GLU A 115 11.77 14.41 4.08
C GLU A 115 10.77 13.28 3.84
N ILE A 116 11.04 12.14 4.47
CA ILE A 116 10.20 10.95 4.39
C ILE A 116 9.68 10.55 5.78
N LEU A 117 8.60 9.79 5.78
CA LEU A 117 8.07 9.10 6.93
C LEU A 117 7.88 7.65 6.57
N ASP A 118 8.73 6.78 7.12
CA ASP A 118 8.55 5.34 7.07
C ASP A 118 8.32 4.78 8.48
N ILE A 119 7.06 4.39 8.75
CA ILE A 119 6.65 3.83 10.03
C ILE A 119 6.92 2.33 10.16
N THR A 120 7.33 1.69 9.08
CA THR A 120 7.60 0.24 9.05
C THR A 120 9.09 -0.05 9.26
N GLY A 121 9.95 0.90 8.89
CA GLY A 121 11.40 0.80 8.97
C GLY A 121 11.96 -0.25 8.00
N MET A 122 13.28 -0.42 8.05
CA MET A 122 13.94 -1.42 7.21
C MET A 122 13.54 -2.85 7.58
N HIS A 123 13.27 -3.64 6.54
CA HIS A 123 12.84 -5.02 6.60
C HIS A 123 13.98 -5.99 7.05
N TRP A 124 15.23 -5.51 7.11
CA TRP A 124 16.43 -6.39 7.19
C TRP A 124 17.56 -5.92 8.12
N GLU A 125 17.50 -4.73 8.71
CA GLU A 125 18.62 -4.22 9.51
C GLU A 125 18.15 -3.74 10.89
N GLU A 126 18.94 -4.07 11.92
CA GLU A 126 18.76 -3.65 13.32
C GLU A 126 19.08 -2.15 13.49
N ILE A 127 18.56 -1.30 12.60
CA ILE A 127 18.78 0.14 12.65
C ILE A 127 17.96 0.74 13.80
N GLU A 128 18.66 1.41 14.71
CA GLU A 128 18.03 2.23 15.73
C GLU A 128 17.33 3.42 15.08
N THR A 129 16.05 3.60 15.41
CA THR A 129 15.25 4.75 14.99
C THR A 129 14.92 5.57 16.24
N PRO A 130 15.68 6.64 16.57
CA PRO A 130 15.51 7.36 17.83
C PRO A 130 14.10 7.91 18.04
N ASN A 131 13.45 8.31 16.95
CA ASN A 131 12.07 8.80 16.95
C ASN A 131 11.04 7.71 16.68
N GLY A 132 11.47 6.45 16.58
CA GLY A 132 10.60 5.31 16.31
C GLY A 132 10.01 5.28 14.90
N TYR A 133 10.61 5.95 13.92
CA TYR A 133 10.32 5.84 12.49
C TYR A 133 11.60 6.09 11.69
N PHE A 134 11.62 5.65 10.43
CA PHE A 134 12.74 5.86 9.52
C PHE A 134 12.50 7.15 8.72
N ASP A 135 13.45 8.09 8.82
CA ASP A 135 13.45 9.37 8.11
C ASP A 135 14.70 9.50 7.23
N ARG A 136 14.77 10.58 6.44
CA ARG A 136 15.90 10.80 5.53
C ARG A 136 17.20 10.97 6.29
N GLN A 137 17.19 11.63 7.45
CA GLN A 137 18.38 11.81 8.27
C GLN A 137 18.93 10.47 8.79
N THR A 138 18.05 9.61 9.28
CA THR A 138 18.38 8.24 9.73
C THR A 138 18.86 7.40 8.54
N ALA A 139 18.21 7.49 7.38
CA ALA A 139 18.67 6.80 6.18
C ALA A 139 20.11 7.19 5.81
N LEU A 140 20.40 8.49 5.78
CA LEU A 140 21.74 9.02 5.48
C LEU A 140 22.79 8.60 6.52
N SER A 141 22.46 8.60 7.82
CA SER A 141 23.41 8.15 8.84
C SER A 141 23.75 6.67 8.73
N HIS A 142 22.88 5.89 8.11
CA HIS A 142 23.07 4.46 7.81
C HIS A 142 23.48 4.18 6.35
N GLN A 143 23.88 5.20 5.59
CA GLN A 143 24.32 5.07 4.18
C GLN A 143 23.24 4.43 3.27
N ILE A 144 21.97 4.72 3.52
CA ILE A 144 20.82 4.25 2.75
C ILE A 144 20.15 5.41 2.04
N GLU A 145 19.74 5.18 0.79
CA GLU A 145 19.00 6.12 -0.03
C GLU A 145 17.66 5.49 -0.49
N HIS A 146 16.62 6.32 -0.51
CA HIS A 146 15.27 5.93 -0.94
C HIS A 146 15.06 6.36 -2.39
N PHE A 147 14.89 5.37 -3.28
CA PHE A 147 14.64 5.61 -4.69
C PHE A 147 13.19 5.35 -5.03
N ALA A 148 12.38 6.41 -5.10
CA ALA A 148 10.98 6.30 -5.51
C ALA A 148 10.87 5.86 -6.98
N VAL A 149 10.05 4.83 -7.25
CA VAL A 149 9.82 4.29 -8.60
C VAL A 149 8.38 4.52 -9.06
N LEU A 150 7.41 4.34 -8.16
CA LEU A 150 6.01 4.69 -8.37
C LEU A 150 5.63 5.83 -7.43
N THR A 151 5.32 6.98 -8.02
CA THR A 151 4.92 8.21 -7.31
C THR A 151 3.50 8.66 -7.67
N ASP A 152 2.92 8.08 -8.71
CA ASP A 152 1.55 8.35 -9.13
C ASP A 152 0.56 7.55 -8.28
N GLU A 153 -0.47 8.24 -7.78
CA GLU A 153 -1.45 7.67 -6.85
C GLU A 153 -2.25 6.52 -7.49
N GLN A 154 -2.59 6.62 -8.77
CA GLN A 154 -3.32 5.56 -9.48
C GLN A 154 -2.46 4.30 -9.62
N HIS A 155 -1.16 4.45 -9.90
CA HIS A 155 -0.23 3.32 -9.94
C HIS A 155 -0.06 2.66 -8.56
N ILE A 156 0.01 3.44 -7.49
CA ILE A 156 0.14 2.93 -6.12
C ILE A 156 -1.10 2.09 -5.73
N HIS A 157 -2.31 2.58 -6.03
CA HIS A 157 -3.51 1.81 -5.76
C HIS A 157 -3.64 0.58 -6.65
N SER A 158 -3.18 0.65 -7.91
CA SER A 158 -3.11 -0.53 -8.79
C SER A 158 -2.16 -1.59 -8.24
N TYR A 159 -1.01 -1.17 -7.69
CA TYR A 159 -0.08 -2.06 -7.00
C TYR A 159 -0.72 -2.69 -5.75
N HIS A 160 -1.43 -1.91 -4.94
CA HIS A 160 -2.18 -2.43 -3.79
C HIS A 160 -3.26 -3.44 -4.20
N ALA A 161 -3.98 -3.19 -5.29
CA ALA A 161 -4.96 -4.14 -5.83
C ALA A 161 -4.29 -5.46 -6.28
N SER A 162 -3.10 -5.41 -6.88
CA SER A 162 -2.29 -6.61 -7.17
C SER A 162 -1.87 -7.36 -5.92
N LEU A 163 -1.46 -6.67 -4.84
CA LEU A 163 -1.14 -7.31 -3.56
C LEU A 163 -2.36 -8.08 -3.00
N VAL A 164 -3.54 -7.44 -3.01
CA VAL A 164 -4.79 -8.06 -2.53
C VAL A 164 -5.16 -9.27 -3.37
N TYR A 165 -5.06 -9.15 -4.70
CA TYR A 165 -5.34 -10.24 -5.63
C TYR A 165 -4.44 -11.45 -5.36
N ASN A 166 -3.13 -11.21 -5.29
CA ASN A 166 -2.16 -12.26 -5.00
C ASN A 166 -2.43 -12.86 -3.63
N HIS A 167 -2.67 -12.06 -2.60
CA HIS A 167 -2.98 -12.58 -1.27
C HIS A 167 -4.18 -13.53 -1.30
N ILE A 168 -5.30 -13.14 -1.92
CA ILE A 168 -6.54 -13.94 -1.92
C ILE A 168 -6.43 -15.23 -2.77
N ILE A 169 -5.68 -15.20 -3.88
CA ILE A 169 -5.60 -16.36 -4.78
C ILE A 169 -4.97 -17.59 -4.15
N HIS A 170 -4.10 -17.39 -3.17
CA HIS A 170 -3.47 -18.49 -2.49
C HIS A 170 -4.41 -19.24 -1.51
N PHE A 171 -5.66 -18.77 -1.30
CA PHE A 171 -6.51 -19.24 -0.19
C PHE A 171 -7.95 -19.69 -0.54
N GLY A 172 -8.33 -19.97 -1.80
CA GLY A 172 -9.74 -20.34 -2.08
C GLY A 172 -10.07 -20.89 -3.47
N SER A 173 -11.37 -21.05 -3.76
CA SER A 173 -11.86 -21.36 -5.11
C SER A 173 -12.02 -20.09 -5.97
N PRO A 174 -11.88 -20.13 -7.32
CA PRO A 174 -11.85 -18.93 -8.16
C PRO A 174 -13.03 -17.97 -8.00
N ARG A 175 -14.25 -18.50 -7.80
CA ARG A 175 -15.45 -17.66 -7.59
C ARG A 175 -15.44 -16.95 -6.25
N GLN A 176 -15.04 -17.63 -5.18
CA GLN A 176 -14.95 -17.06 -3.84
C GLN A 176 -13.86 -15.99 -3.78
N GLN A 177 -12.71 -16.24 -4.43
CA GLN A 177 -11.61 -15.30 -4.55
C GLN A 177 -12.06 -13.98 -5.18
N LYS A 178 -12.78 -14.03 -6.30
CA LYS A 178 -13.24 -12.83 -7.01
C LYS A 178 -14.19 -11.97 -6.17
N SER A 179 -15.18 -12.57 -5.50
CA SER A 179 -16.09 -11.84 -4.63
C SER A 179 -15.36 -11.19 -3.46
N GLU A 180 -14.36 -11.87 -2.91
CA GLU A 180 -13.57 -11.38 -1.78
C GLU A 180 -12.69 -10.19 -2.20
N ILE A 181 -12.00 -10.26 -3.35
CA ILE A 181 -11.18 -9.17 -3.86
C ILE A 181 -12.00 -7.90 -4.06
N ILE A 182 -13.14 -8.02 -4.76
CA ILE A 182 -13.99 -6.86 -5.07
C ILE A 182 -14.56 -6.25 -3.78
N TRP A 183 -15.04 -7.10 -2.86
CA TRP A 183 -15.57 -6.64 -1.58
C TRP A 183 -14.49 -5.90 -0.77
N TYR A 184 -13.29 -6.48 -0.67
CA TYR A 184 -12.16 -5.88 0.04
C TYR A 184 -11.81 -4.50 -0.54
N LEU A 185 -11.60 -4.41 -1.86
CA LEU A 185 -11.20 -3.17 -2.52
C LEU A 185 -12.31 -2.10 -2.44
N THR A 186 -13.58 -2.51 -2.40
CA THR A 186 -14.71 -1.60 -2.19
C THR A 186 -14.68 -1.01 -0.78
N ASN A 187 -14.52 -1.83 0.25
CA ASN A 187 -14.45 -1.33 1.62
C ASN A 187 -13.21 -0.47 1.85
N PHE A 188 -12.06 -0.89 1.30
CA PHE A 188 -10.84 -0.09 1.32
C PHE A 188 -11.07 1.30 0.70
N SER A 189 -11.78 1.39 -0.44
CA SER A 189 -12.06 2.67 -1.09
C SER A 189 -12.84 3.64 -0.19
N GLN A 190 -13.82 3.12 0.55
CA GLN A 190 -14.65 3.90 1.48
C GLN A 190 -13.82 4.36 2.68
N GLN A 191 -13.01 3.48 3.25
CA GLN A 191 -12.16 3.77 4.41
C GLN A 191 -11.07 4.80 4.08
N GLN A 192 -10.52 4.74 2.86
CA GLN A 192 -9.48 5.65 2.39
C GLN A 192 -10.01 6.92 1.72
N ASN A 193 -11.34 7.06 1.62
CA ASN A 193 -12.00 8.17 0.94
C ASN A 193 -11.46 8.39 -0.50
N VAL A 194 -11.23 7.28 -1.22
CA VAL A 194 -10.83 7.30 -2.63
C VAL A 194 -11.95 6.71 -3.49
N SER A 195 -12.01 7.12 -4.76
CA SER A 195 -12.99 6.54 -5.70
C SER A 195 -12.79 5.03 -5.83
N ILE A 196 -13.88 4.28 -6.02
CA ILE A 196 -13.81 2.84 -6.27
C ILE A 196 -12.89 2.51 -7.46
N ASP A 197 -12.96 3.27 -8.55
CA ASP A 197 -12.14 3.07 -9.76
C ASP A 197 -10.64 3.20 -9.47
N ARG A 198 -10.28 4.10 -8.55
CA ARG A 198 -8.89 4.22 -8.06
C ARG A 198 -8.49 3.02 -7.21
N ALA A 199 -9.32 2.63 -6.24
CA ALA A 199 -9.02 1.53 -5.33
C ALA A 199 -8.92 0.17 -6.04
N ILE A 200 -9.77 -0.09 -7.04
CA ILE A 200 -9.71 -1.32 -7.82
C ILE A 200 -8.51 -1.33 -8.76
N GLY A 201 -8.08 -0.17 -9.25
CA GLY A 201 -6.90 -0.03 -10.09
C GLY A 201 -6.97 -0.88 -11.36
N TYR A 202 -5.84 -1.01 -12.06
CA TYR A 202 -5.77 -1.80 -13.31
C TYR A 202 -6.13 -3.27 -13.08
N THR A 203 -5.58 -3.88 -12.02
CA THR A 203 -5.82 -5.29 -11.68
C THR A 203 -7.28 -5.58 -11.35
N GLY A 204 -7.94 -4.72 -10.59
CA GLY A 204 -9.37 -4.85 -10.31
C GLY A 204 -10.23 -4.71 -11.56
N HIS A 205 -9.90 -3.79 -12.46
CA HIS A 205 -10.58 -3.69 -13.76
C HIS A 205 -10.40 -4.96 -14.60
N MET A 206 -9.20 -5.55 -14.68
CA MET A 206 -9.00 -6.82 -15.38
C MET A 206 -9.86 -7.96 -14.80
N ILE A 207 -9.89 -8.09 -13.47
CA ILE A 207 -10.72 -9.09 -12.78
C ILE A 207 -12.19 -8.86 -13.09
N LEU A 208 -12.65 -7.60 -13.12
CA LEU A 208 -14.03 -7.26 -13.43
C LEU A 208 -14.39 -7.50 -14.90
N ASP A 209 -13.47 -7.18 -15.82
CA ASP A 209 -13.60 -7.32 -17.28
C ASP A 209 -13.59 -8.78 -17.75
N GLU A 210 -13.11 -9.73 -16.95
CA GLU A 210 -13.37 -11.16 -17.20
C GLU A 210 -14.87 -11.52 -17.15
N ARG A 211 -15.75 -10.64 -16.64
CA ARG A 211 -17.21 -10.75 -16.86
C ARG A 211 -17.64 -10.21 -18.24
N GLY A 212 -16.85 -9.31 -18.83
CA GLY A 212 -17.11 -8.62 -20.08
C GLY A 212 -16.78 -9.43 -21.35
N LYS A 213 -15.97 -10.48 -21.27
CA LYS A 213 -15.79 -11.40 -22.41
C LYS A 213 -17.01 -12.29 -22.69
N ASN A 214 -18.02 -12.31 -21.81
CA ASN A 214 -19.29 -12.99 -22.06
C ASN A 214 -20.52 -12.08 -22.09
N HIS A 215 -20.42 -10.78 -21.79
CA HIS A 215 -21.57 -9.88 -21.97
C HIS A 215 -21.14 -8.47 -22.39
N THR A 216 -21.49 -8.16 -23.63
CA THR A 216 -21.61 -6.83 -24.18
C THR A 216 -22.40 -5.90 -23.25
N ARG A 217 -21.88 -4.66 -23.10
CA ARG A 217 -22.55 -3.41 -22.70
C ARG A 217 -23.27 -3.37 -21.32
N GLY A 218 -22.62 -2.69 -20.37
CA GLY A 218 -23.25 -1.62 -19.58
C GLY A 218 -24.23 -1.97 -18.44
N GLY A 219 -24.38 -3.23 -18.02
CA GLY A 219 -25.46 -3.60 -17.09
C GLY A 219 -25.08 -3.96 -15.64
N LEU A 220 -23.87 -4.47 -15.38
CA LEU A 220 -23.57 -5.10 -14.08
C LEU A 220 -22.92 -4.17 -13.05
N TRP A 221 -22.19 -3.14 -13.47
CA TRP A 221 -21.52 -2.22 -12.54
C TRP A 221 -22.50 -1.34 -11.78
N SER A 222 -23.55 -0.86 -12.46
CA SER A 222 -24.64 -0.10 -11.84
C SER A 222 -25.45 -0.94 -10.84
N LYS A 223 -25.69 -2.22 -11.13
CA LYS A 223 -26.36 -3.14 -10.19
C LYS A 223 -25.49 -3.54 -9.00
N PHE A 224 -24.18 -3.69 -9.17
CA PHE A 224 -23.26 -3.98 -8.07
C PHE A 224 -23.16 -2.79 -7.11
N LEU A 225 -23.04 -1.56 -7.63
CA LEU A 225 -23.04 -0.33 -6.82
C LEU A 225 -24.37 -0.08 -6.09
N GLN A 226 -25.50 -0.61 -6.58
CA GLN A 226 -26.80 -0.52 -5.90
C GLN A 226 -26.90 -1.42 -4.66
N LEU A 227 -26.14 -2.52 -4.59
CA LEU A 227 -26.17 -3.46 -3.45
C LEU A 227 -25.39 -2.98 -2.22
N PHE A 228 -24.58 -1.92 -2.33
CA PHE A 228 -23.79 -1.36 -1.24
C PHE A 228 -24.22 0.07 -0.86
N LYS A 229 -25.37 0.52 -1.38
CA LYS A 229 -26.02 1.80 -1.02
C LYS A 229 -27.22 1.63 -0.08
N SER A 230 -27.44 0.43 0.46
CA SER A 230 -28.50 0.11 1.43
C SER A 230 -27.94 -0.06 2.83
#